data_AF-A0A937GYN9-F1
#
_entry.id   AF-A0A937GYN9-F1
#
_cell.length_a   1.000
_cell.length_b   1.000
_cell.length_c   1.000
_cell.angle_alpha   90.00
_cell.angle_beta   90.00
_cell.angle_gamma   90.00
#
_symmetry.space_group_name_H-M   'P 1'
#
loop_
_entity.id
_entity.type
_entity.pdbx_description
1 polymer ?
#
loop_
_entity_poly.entity_id
_entity_poly.type
_entity_poly.pdbx_seq_one_letter_code
_entity_poly.pdbx_strand_id
1 'polypeptide(L)'
;MIKRKNIFYSIINCLVFFLSLSISNAKDFNKNNSPPSIEITKCKVNLDNINCSNYNINNDFKVTLLEEPFRILIDFQKPIKFSKDHLNNNLIKRVRYNQNKKTGSSLVLEMSEPGIISDIIYEKNIREDLIDLNIKITKTTPAKYAVAKYIIKNNKGDLASLGTDIKISKPKKNISKKITLPSKKPLILKQNNSKKKYIVFIDPGHGGKDPGAIGQLGTLEKDITLKTSILLAKVLRKNGITKPMLSRNK
;
A
#
# COMPACT_ATOMS: atom_id res chain seq x y z
N MET A 1 -7.59 -67.02 24.98
CA MET A 1 -7.14 -68.34 24.54
C MET A 1 -6.96 -68.34 23.02
N ILE A 2 -5.74 -68.62 22.54
CA ILE A 2 -5.42 -69.53 21.40
C ILE A 2 -6.05 -69.17 20.03
N LYS A 3 -5.38 -68.97 18.89
CA LYS A 3 -4.01 -69.25 18.40
C LYS A 3 -3.78 -68.48 17.09
N ARG A 4 -2.52 -68.10 16.85
CA ARG A 4 -1.95 -67.80 15.51
C ARG A 4 -2.04 -69.02 14.59
N LYS A 5 -2.19 -68.80 13.27
CA LYS A 5 -1.69 -69.71 12.23
C LYS A 5 -1.04 -68.92 11.09
N ASN A 6 0.27 -69.14 10.94
CA ASN A 6 1.05 -68.93 9.72
C ASN A 6 0.64 -69.98 8.68
N ILE A 7 0.60 -69.60 7.40
CA ILE A 7 0.74 -70.53 6.27
C ILE A 7 1.73 -69.91 5.25
N PHE A 8 2.75 -70.71 4.93
CA PHE A 8 3.84 -70.49 3.99
C PHE A 8 3.58 -71.38 2.75
N TYR A 9 4.25 -71.07 1.62
CA TYR A 9 4.29 -71.75 0.29
C TYR A 9 3.10 -71.43 -0.65
N SER A 10 3.29 -71.07 -1.92
CA SER A 10 4.11 -71.75 -2.94
C SER A 10 4.59 -70.79 -4.06
N ILE A 11 5.86 -70.94 -4.44
CA ILE A 11 6.52 -70.36 -5.62
C ILE A 11 6.59 -71.48 -6.69
N ILE A 12 6.56 -71.10 -7.98
CA ILE A 12 6.72 -71.92 -9.20
C ILE A 12 5.41 -72.41 -9.86
N ASN A 13 4.96 -71.68 -10.89
CA ASN A 13 4.81 -72.20 -12.26
C ASN A 13 4.19 -71.13 -13.19
N CYS A 14 4.96 -70.70 -14.19
CA CYS A 14 4.57 -70.51 -15.60
C CYS A 14 5.56 -69.57 -16.30
N LEU A 15 6.73 -70.12 -16.61
CA LEU A 15 7.50 -69.70 -17.77
C LEU A 15 6.95 -70.50 -18.97
N VAL A 16 6.94 -69.88 -20.16
CA VAL A 16 6.54 -70.40 -21.48
C VAL A 16 5.13 -69.96 -21.93
N PHE A 17 5.03 -68.70 -22.33
CA PHE A 17 4.26 -68.32 -23.53
C PHE A 17 5.03 -67.18 -24.22
N PHE A 18 6.02 -67.56 -25.02
CA PHE A 18 6.78 -66.65 -25.86
C PHE A 18 6.22 -66.69 -27.29
N LEU A 19 6.19 -65.51 -27.92
CA LEU A 19 5.91 -65.23 -29.33
C LEU A 19 4.45 -65.32 -29.79
N SER A 20 3.76 -64.17 -29.80
CA SER A 20 3.40 -63.45 -31.05
C SER A 20 2.25 -62.46 -30.80
N LEU A 21 2.55 -61.33 -30.17
CA LEU A 21 1.76 -60.13 -30.42
C LEU A 21 2.70 -59.01 -30.85
N SER A 22 2.72 -58.85 -32.18
CA SER A 22 2.83 -57.59 -32.91
C SER A 22 3.54 -56.46 -32.17
N ILE A 23 4.75 -56.16 -32.63
CA ILE A 23 5.39 -54.85 -32.53
C ILE A 23 4.47 -53.86 -33.25
N SER A 24 3.46 -53.35 -32.54
CA SER A 24 2.76 -52.17 -32.97
C SER A 24 3.75 -51.02 -32.82
N ASN A 25 4.14 -50.48 -33.98
CA ASN A 25 4.93 -49.27 -34.14
C ASN A 25 4.62 -48.23 -33.06
N ALA A 26 5.53 -48.05 -32.11
CA ALA A 26 5.59 -46.84 -31.30
C ALA A 26 6.17 -45.70 -32.15
N LYS A 27 5.41 -45.31 -33.18
CA LYS A 27 5.58 -44.09 -33.96
C LYS A 27 4.18 -43.52 -34.12
N ASP A 28 3.72 -42.80 -33.11
CA ASP A 28 2.76 -41.69 -33.21
C ASP A 28 2.33 -41.25 -31.81
N PHE A 29 3.23 -40.57 -31.10
CA PHE A 29 2.87 -39.61 -30.05
C PHE A 29 3.95 -38.53 -29.96
N ASN A 30 4.33 -37.96 -31.11
CA ASN A 30 5.03 -36.69 -31.16
C ASN A 30 3.99 -35.58 -31.39
N LYS A 31 3.03 -35.48 -30.47
CA LYS A 31 2.24 -34.24 -30.32
C LYS A 31 3.15 -33.33 -29.51
N ASN A 32 3.49 -32.18 -30.09
CA ASN A 32 4.29 -31.12 -29.51
C ASN A 32 3.90 -30.81 -28.06
N ASN A 33 4.42 -31.59 -27.11
CA ASN A 33 4.41 -31.25 -25.71
C ASN A 33 5.68 -30.44 -25.46
N SER A 34 5.72 -29.24 -26.05
CA SER A 34 6.38 -28.15 -25.36
C SER A 34 5.86 -28.16 -23.91
N PRO A 35 6.73 -28.09 -22.89
CA PRO A 35 6.28 -27.97 -21.51
C PRO A 35 5.18 -26.91 -21.47
N PRO A 36 4.06 -27.11 -20.74
CA PRO A 36 2.95 -26.16 -20.74
C PRO A 36 3.58 -24.81 -20.51
N SER A 37 3.48 -23.93 -21.51
CA SER A 37 4.11 -22.64 -21.45
C SER A 37 3.61 -22.04 -20.15
N ILE A 38 4.48 -21.85 -19.15
CA ILE A 38 4.12 -21.19 -17.91
C ILE A 38 3.40 -19.94 -18.37
N GLU A 39 2.09 -19.88 -18.16
CA GLU A 39 1.32 -18.80 -18.72
C GLU A 39 1.76 -17.57 -17.93
N ILE A 40 2.62 -16.76 -18.55
CA ILE A 40 3.19 -15.60 -17.90
C ILE A 40 2.08 -14.55 -17.87
N THR A 41 1.80 -14.01 -16.69
CA THR A 41 0.88 -12.88 -16.49
C THR A 41 1.20 -11.77 -17.49
N LYS A 42 0.19 -11.32 -18.24
CA LYS A 42 0.35 -10.25 -19.23
C LYS A 42 -0.33 -9.00 -18.71
N CYS A 43 0.43 -7.93 -18.54
CA CYS A 43 -0.07 -6.65 -18.08
C CYS A 43 -0.05 -5.60 -19.19
N LYS A 44 -1.03 -4.72 -19.14
CA LYS A 44 -1.23 -3.64 -20.08
C LYS A 44 -1.64 -2.39 -19.31
N VAL A 45 -1.02 -1.25 -19.60
CA VAL A 45 -1.44 0.05 -19.07
C VAL A 45 -2.29 0.74 -20.13
N ASN A 46 -3.51 1.10 -19.77
CA ASN A 46 -4.45 1.84 -20.60
C ASN A 46 -4.96 3.06 -19.82
N LEU A 47 -4.56 4.27 -20.26
CA LEU A 47 -4.88 5.54 -19.60
C LEU A 47 -4.47 5.56 -18.12
N ASP A 48 -5.44 5.39 -17.23
CA ASP A 48 -5.34 5.38 -15.76
C ASP A 48 -5.57 3.99 -15.16
N ASN A 49 -5.70 2.95 -15.99
CA ASN A 49 -5.90 1.57 -15.57
C ASN A 49 -4.71 0.68 -15.96
N ILE A 50 -4.46 -0.33 -15.13
CA ILE A 50 -3.54 -1.42 -15.40
C ILE A 50 -4.37 -2.70 -15.40
N ASN A 51 -4.36 -3.41 -16.51
CA ASN A 51 -5.09 -4.66 -16.68
C ASN A 51 -4.07 -5.78 -16.85
N CYS A 52 -4.12 -6.78 -15.98
CA CYS A 52 -3.23 -7.93 -15.97
C CYS A 52 -4.03 -9.22 -16.11
N SER A 53 -3.87 -9.93 -17.22
CA SER A 53 -4.56 -11.20 -17.47
C SER A 53 -3.73 -12.39 -16.98
N ASN A 54 -4.41 -13.46 -16.55
CA ASN A 54 -3.80 -14.67 -15.99
C ASN A 54 -2.85 -14.33 -14.82
N TYR A 55 -3.44 -13.70 -13.82
CA TYR A 55 -2.82 -13.23 -12.60
C TYR A 55 -2.85 -14.30 -11.51
N ASN A 56 -1.85 -14.30 -10.63
CA ASN A 56 -1.80 -15.20 -9.47
C ASN A 56 -2.06 -14.43 -8.18
N ILE A 57 -3.21 -14.66 -7.54
CA ILE A 57 -3.72 -13.87 -6.39
C ILE A 57 -2.81 -13.86 -5.15
N ASN A 58 -1.80 -14.73 -5.03
CA ASN A 58 -1.05 -14.93 -3.78
C ASN A 58 -0.10 -13.76 -3.41
N ASN A 59 -0.68 -12.62 -3.00
CA ASN A 59 -0.04 -11.40 -2.47
C ASN A 59 1.30 -11.09 -3.13
N ASP A 60 1.30 -11.12 -4.44
CA ASP A 60 2.47 -11.22 -5.28
C ASP A 60 2.94 -9.86 -5.78
N PHE A 61 2.42 -8.74 -5.27
CA PHE A 61 2.96 -7.43 -5.57
C PHE A 61 3.03 -6.48 -4.39
N LYS A 62 3.99 -5.56 -4.46
CA LYS A 62 4.19 -4.49 -3.48
C LYS A 62 4.15 -3.14 -4.16
N VAL A 63 3.61 -2.14 -3.48
CA VAL A 63 3.52 -0.77 -3.99
C VAL A 63 4.44 0.15 -3.22
N THR A 64 5.10 1.06 -3.93
CA THR A 64 5.87 2.16 -3.33
C THR A 64 5.50 3.46 -4.03
N LEU A 65 5.31 4.52 -3.23
CA LEU A 65 5.07 5.88 -3.73
C LEU A 65 6.34 6.73 -3.58
N LEU A 66 6.77 7.41 -4.64
CA LEU A 66 7.95 8.29 -4.66
C LEU A 66 7.54 9.72 -5.02
N GLU A 67 8.16 10.69 -4.34
CA GLU A 67 8.00 12.11 -4.67
C GLU A 67 9.14 12.53 -5.61
N GLU A 68 8.91 13.59 -6.40
CA GLU A 68 9.90 14.23 -7.27
C GLU A 68 10.56 13.31 -8.33
N PRO A 69 9.92 13.09 -9.50
CA PRO A 69 8.51 13.32 -9.80
C PRO A 69 7.62 12.27 -9.11
N PHE A 70 6.31 12.53 -9.03
CA PHE A 70 5.34 11.58 -8.49
C PHE A 70 5.39 10.26 -9.25
N ARG A 71 5.67 9.17 -8.54
CA ARG A 71 5.75 7.83 -9.12
C ARG A 71 5.00 6.79 -8.30
N ILE A 72 4.39 5.84 -8.98
CA ILE A 72 3.90 4.59 -8.40
C ILE A 72 4.80 3.47 -8.92
N LEU A 73 5.53 2.82 -8.00
CA LEU A 73 6.29 1.62 -8.27
C LEU A 73 5.44 0.42 -7.83
N ILE A 74 5.25 -0.54 -8.71
CA ILE A 74 4.56 -1.80 -8.45
C ILE A 74 5.57 -2.93 -8.73
N ASP A 75 6.00 -3.60 -7.66
CA ASP A 75 6.96 -4.69 -7.69
C ASP A 75 6.22 -6.02 -7.59
N PHE A 76 6.14 -6.74 -8.71
CA PHE A 76 5.59 -8.08 -8.82
C PHE A 76 6.67 -9.11 -8.47
N GLN A 77 6.34 -10.08 -7.63
CA GLN A 77 7.21 -11.17 -7.21
C GLN A 77 7.52 -12.13 -8.37
N LYS A 78 6.59 -12.26 -9.32
CA LYS A 78 6.74 -13.10 -10.51
C LYS A 78 7.03 -12.25 -11.76
N PRO A 79 7.73 -12.81 -12.76
CA PRO A 79 7.89 -12.15 -14.05
C PRO A 79 6.54 -11.91 -14.71
N ILE A 80 6.33 -10.72 -15.25
CA ILE A 80 5.17 -10.39 -16.08
C ILE A 80 5.62 -10.13 -17.53
N LYS A 81 4.71 -10.20 -18.48
CA LYS A 81 4.90 -9.66 -19.83
C LYS A 81 4.18 -8.34 -19.89
N PHE A 82 4.91 -7.28 -20.17
CA PHE A 82 4.31 -5.95 -20.26
C PHE A 82 4.12 -5.53 -21.71
N SER A 83 2.94 -4.99 -22.01
CA SER A 83 2.66 -4.28 -23.25
C SER A 83 2.18 -2.87 -22.93
N LYS A 84 2.66 -1.89 -23.67
CA LYS A 84 2.28 -0.49 -23.50
C LYS A 84 1.32 -0.11 -24.62
N ASP A 85 0.14 0.40 -24.28
CA ASP A 85 -0.77 1.01 -25.25
C ASP A 85 -0.51 2.51 -25.42
N HIS A 86 -1.16 3.13 -26.40
CA HIS A 86 -1.16 4.58 -26.59
C HIS A 86 -1.60 5.29 -25.30
N LEU A 87 -0.64 5.93 -24.63
CA LEU A 87 -0.92 6.82 -23.50
C LEU A 87 -1.46 8.13 -24.05
N ASN A 88 -2.77 8.22 -24.22
CA ASN A 88 -3.47 9.47 -24.55
C ASN A 88 -4.00 10.19 -23.28
N ASN A 89 -3.43 9.91 -22.10
CA ASN A 89 -3.85 10.50 -20.83
C ASN A 89 -2.81 11.49 -20.30
N ASN A 90 -3.31 12.61 -19.75
CA ASN A 90 -2.51 13.64 -19.10
C ASN A 90 -1.91 13.20 -17.76
N LEU A 91 -2.47 12.19 -17.07
CA LEU A 91 -2.01 11.81 -15.73
C LEU A 91 -0.71 10.98 -15.72
N ILE A 92 -0.65 9.86 -16.46
CA ILE A 92 0.54 9.02 -16.54
C ILE A 92 1.42 9.49 -17.70
N LYS A 93 2.49 10.24 -17.39
CA LYS A 93 3.45 10.76 -18.38
C LYS A 93 4.30 9.66 -18.99
N ARG A 94 4.74 8.71 -18.17
CA ARG A 94 5.71 7.71 -18.58
C ARG A 94 5.52 6.41 -17.81
N VAL A 95 5.63 5.31 -18.53
CA VAL A 95 5.67 3.97 -17.96
C VAL A 95 7.05 3.41 -18.21
N ARG A 96 7.72 2.97 -17.16
CA ARG A 96 8.98 2.21 -17.24
C ARG A 96 8.71 0.82 -16.71
N TYR A 97 9.32 -0.16 -17.35
CA TYR A 97 9.14 -1.55 -17.01
C TYR A 97 10.48 -2.27 -17.09
N ASN A 98 10.77 -3.10 -16.09
CA ASN A 98 11.95 -3.96 -16.10
C ASN A 98 11.52 -5.42 -16.33
N GLN A 99 11.94 -5.98 -17.46
CA GLN A 99 11.69 -7.38 -17.80
C GLN A 99 12.86 -8.26 -17.38
N ASN A 100 12.89 -8.67 -16.11
CA ASN A 100 13.77 -9.74 -15.69
C ASN A 100 13.04 -11.09 -15.83
N LYS A 101 13.61 -12.02 -16.61
CA LYS A 101 13.04 -13.37 -16.81
C LYS A 101 13.32 -14.31 -15.63
N LYS A 102 14.23 -13.95 -14.72
CA LYS A 102 14.67 -14.80 -13.59
C LYS A 102 14.22 -14.32 -12.21
N THR A 103 14.04 -13.02 -12.04
CA THR A 103 13.54 -12.41 -10.79
C THR A 103 12.28 -11.62 -11.12
N GLY A 104 11.45 -11.30 -10.14
CA GLY A 104 10.20 -10.55 -10.32
C GLY A 104 10.29 -9.28 -11.19
N SER A 105 9.14 -8.69 -11.49
CA SER A 105 9.00 -7.60 -12.42
C SER A 105 8.63 -6.29 -11.73
N SER A 106 9.20 -5.17 -12.17
CA SER A 106 8.88 -3.84 -11.63
C SER A 106 8.24 -2.96 -12.70
N LEU A 107 7.10 -2.36 -12.36
CA LEU A 107 6.39 -1.38 -13.17
C LEU A 107 6.45 -0.02 -12.47
N VAL A 108 6.99 0.99 -13.15
CA VAL A 108 7.07 2.37 -12.64
C VAL A 108 6.20 3.27 -13.50
N LEU A 109 5.22 3.91 -12.86
CA LEU A 109 4.34 4.89 -13.46
C LEU A 109 4.78 6.27 -12.97
N GLU A 110 5.29 7.09 -13.88
CA GLU A 110 5.63 8.48 -13.61
C GLU A 110 4.49 9.38 -14.05
N MET A 111 4.04 10.22 -13.13
CA MET A 111 2.81 10.98 -13.28
C MET A 111 3.09 12.47 -13.45
N SER A 112 2.19 13.17 -14.13
CA SER A 112 2.22 14.62 -14.27
C SER A 112 1.85 15.35 -12.98
N GLU A 113 0.99 14.72 -12.18
CA GLU A 113 0.38 15.21 -10.95
C GLU A 113 0.31 14.05 -9.94
N PRO A 114 0.07 14.32 -8.64
CA PRO A 114 -0.07 13.25 -7.67
C PRO A 114 -1.24 12.33 -8.04
N GLY A 115 -1.00 11.03 -8.03
CA GLY A 115 -1.99 10.00 -8.26
C GLY A 115 -1.80 8.82 -7.31
N ILE A 116 -2.88 8.14 -6.96
CA ILE A 116 -2.86 6.98 -6.07
C ILE A 116 -3.65 5.84 -6.70
N ILE A 117 -3.34 4.62 -6.30
CA ILE A 117 -4.20 3.46 -6.60
C ILE A 117 -5.49 3.65 -5.82
N SER A 118 -6.62 3.77 -6.51
CA SER A 118 -7.95 3.85 -5.88
C SER A 118 -8.56 2.47 -5.69
N ASP A 119 -8.34 1.57 -6.65
CA ASP A 119 -9.01 0.28 -6.71
C ASP A 119 -8.05 -0.81 -7.16
N ILE A 120 -8.20 -1.99 -6.56
CA ILE A 120 -7.55 -3.24 -6.96
C ILE A 120 -8.67 -4.28 -7.00
N ILE A 121 -8.98 -4.78 -8.19
CA ILE A 121 -10.08 -5.71 -8.42
C ILE A 121 -9.50 -6.99 -9.02
N TYR A 122 -9.89 -8.12 -8.44
CA TYR A 122 -9.59 -9.45 -8.97
C TYR A 122 -10.88 -10.04 -9.55
N GLU A 123 -10.90 -10.27 -10.85
CA GLU A 123 -12.04 -10.85 -11.56
C GLU A 123 -11.70 -12.28 -11.94
N LYS A 124 -12.50 -13.25 -11.48
CA LYS A 124 -12.31 -14.65 -11.85
C LYS A 124 -13.01 -14.93 -13.18
N ASN A 125 -12.25 -15.39 -14.17
CA ASN A 125 -12.81 -15.95 -15.39
C ASN A 125 -13.30 -17.37 -15.11
N ILE A 126 -14.63 -17.52 -15.01
CA ILE A 126 -15.31 -18.77 -14.62
C ILE A 126 -15.02 -19.91 -15.61
N ARG A 127 -14.68 -19.62 -16.87
CA ARG A 127 -14.46 -20.64 -17.91
C ARG A 127 -13.08 -21.25 -17.90
N GLU A 128 -12.06 -20.47 -17.52
CA GLU A 128 -10.64 -20.84 -17.67
C GLU A 128 -9.91 -20.96 -16.32
N ASP A 129 -10.61 -20.73 -15.20
CA ASP A 129 -10.04 -20.66 -13.84
C ASP A 129 -8.90 -19.63 -13.70
N LEU A 130 -8.87 -18.66 -14.61
CA LEU A 130 -7.90 -17.57 -14.64
C LEU A 130 -8.42 -16.38 -13.83
N ILE A 131 -7.50 -15.57 -13.32
CA ILE A 131 -7.84 -14.32 -12.62
C ILE A 131 -7.30 -13.14 -13.43
N ASP A 132 -8.13 -12.13 -13.61
CA ASP A 132 -7.72 -10.84 -14.13
C ASP A 132 -7.55 -9.85 -12.98
N LEU A 133 -6.41 -9.16 -12.94
CA LEU A 133 -6.12 -8.08 -12.00
C LEU A 133 -6.31 -6.74 -12.70
N ASN A 134 -7.21 -5.92 -12.15
CA ASN A 134 -7.48 -4.57 -12.59
C ASN A 134 -7.05 -3.58 -11.49
N ILE A 135 -6.11 -2.69 -11.80
CA ILE A 135 -5.64 -1.63 -10.89
C ILE A 135 -6.05 -0.28 -11.49
N LYS A 136 -6.79 0.52 -10.73
CA LYS A 136 -7.19 1.87 -11.14
C LYS A 136 -6.39 2.93 -10.40
N ILE A 137 -5.95 3.95 -11.13
CA ILE A 137 -5.19 5.08 -10.60
C ILE A 137 -6.03 6.33 -10.74
N THR A 138 -6.11 7.12 -9.68
CA THR A 138 -6.86 8.38 -9.70
C THR A 138 -5.96 9.53 -9.29
N LYS A 139 -6.17 10.69 -9.94
CA LYS A 139 -5.54 11.95 -9.54
C LYS A 139 -5.94 12.30 -8.11
N THR A 140 -5.00 12.81 -7.34
CA THR A 140 -5.20 13.21 -5.95
C THR A 140 -4.45 14.50 -5.62
N THR A 141 -4.59 14.98 -4.38
CA THR A 141 -3.84 16.15 -3.91
C THR A 141 -2.47 15.73 -3.40
N PRO A 142 -1.46 16.62 -3.41
CA PRO A 142 -0.13 16.31 -2.83
C PRO A 142 -0.21 15.85 -1.37
N ALA A 143 -1.15 16.39 -0.59
CA ALA A 143 -1.37 15.98 0.80
C ALA A 143 -1.87 14.54 0.90
N LYS A 144 -2.92 14.17 0.15
CA LYS A 144 -3.44 12.79 0.12
C LYS A 144 -2.38 11.80 -0.39
N TYR A 145 -1.57 12.21 -1.35
CA TYR A 145 -0.45 11.43 -1.84
C TYR A 145 0.60 11.16 -0.75
N ALA A 146 0.99 12.19 0.00
CA ALA A 146 1.94 12.05 1.12
C ALA A 146 1.41 11.12 2.21
N VAL A 147 0.11 11.19 2.51
CA VAL A 147 -0.55 10.28 3.46
C VAL A 147 -0.54 8.85 2.96
N ALA A 148 -0.96 8.62 1.70
CA ALA A 148 -0.92 7.30 1.09
C ALA A 148 0.51 6.73 1.09
N LYS A 149 1.51 7.54 0.78
CA LYS A 149 2.92 7.16 0.79
C LYS A 149 3.38 6.70 2.18
N TYR A 150 2.99 7.44 3.22
CA TYR A 150 3.30 7.07 4.61
C TYR A 150 2.65 5.74 5.00
N ILE A 151 1.36 5.56 4.71
CA ILE A 151 0.60 4.35 5.03
C ILE A 151 1.18 3.13 4.30
N ILE A 152 1.38 3.24 2.99
CA ILE A 152 1.93 2.16 2.16
C ILE A 152 3.34 1.78 2.63
N LYS A 153 4.18 2.76 2.97
CA LYS A 153 5.52 2.51 3.51
C LYS A 153 5.47 1.73 4.83
N ASN A 154 4.58 2.11 5.74
CA ASN A 154 4.45 1.44 7.04
C ASN A 154 3.93 0.01 6.90
N ASN A 155 3.08 -0.25 5.91
CA ASN A 155 2.63 -1.60 5.56
C ASN A 155 3.57 -2.34 4.59
N LYS A 156 4.82 -1.89 4.46
CA LYS A 156 5.85 -2.53 3.62
C LYS A 156 5.41 -2.74 2.16
N GLY A 157 4.53 -1.88 1.66
CA GLY A 157 3.99 -1.93 0.31
C GLY A 157 2.81 -2.89 0.11
N ASP A 158 2.34 -3.58 1.14
CA ASP A 158 1.21 -4.49 1.07
C ASP A 158 -0.12 -3.71 1.11
N LEU A 159 -0.89 -3.77 0.02
CA LEU A 159 -2.21 -3.15 -0.07
C LEU A 159 -3.36 -4.09 0.31
N ALA A 160 -3.16 -5.41 0.29
CA ALA A 160 -4.18 -6.38 0.71
C ALA A 160 -4.49 -6.24 2.21
N SER A 161 -3.47 -5.94 3.01
CA SER A 161 -3.61 -5.65 4.45
C SER A 161 -4.41 -4.38 4.77
N LEU A 162 -4.62 -3.50 3.78
CA LEU A 162 -5.44 -2.29 3.93
C LEU A 162 -6.93 -2.54 3.65
N GLY A 163 -7.27 -3.68 3.03
CA GLY A 163 -8.62 -4.02 2.58
C GLY A 163 -9.47 -4.79 3.60
N THR A 164 -8.96 -5.11 4.79
CA THR A 164 -9.83 -5.54 5.90
C THR A 164 -10.47 -4.29 6.48
N ASP A 165 -11.80 -4.19 6.40
CA ASP A 165 -12.64 -3.20 7.08
C ASP A 165 -11.85 -2.43 8.14
N ILE A 166 -11.28 -1.28 7.76
CA ILE A 166 -10.85 -0.34 8.75
C ILE A 166 -12.17 0.08 9.38
N LYS A 167 -12.55 -0.61 10.47
CA LYS A 167 -13.37 -0.04 11.53
C LYS A 167 -12.56 1.14 12.03
N ILE A 168 -12.58 2.23 11.26
CA ILE A 168 -12.51 3.56 11.79
C ILE A 168 -13.73 3.53 12.70
N SER A 169 -13.49 3.20 13.97
CA SER A 169 -14.44 3.48 15.02
C SER A 169 -14.81 4.93 14.78
N LYS A 170 -16.01 5.16 14.26
CA LYS A 170 -16.60 6.51 14.22
C LYS A 170 -16.26 7.09 15.58
N PRO A 171 -15.61 8.26 15.69
CA PRO A 171 -15.36 8.83 16.99
C PRO A 171 -16.72 8.86 17.66
N LYS A 172 -16.89 8.08 18.74
CA LYS A 172 -18.10 8.12 19.55
C LYS A 172 -18.22 9.56 19.96
N LYS A 173 -19.15 10.29 19.34
CA LYS A 173 -19.56 11.60 19.77
C LYS A 173 -20.40 11.39 21.02
N ASN A 174 -19.73 11.06 22.12
CA ASN A 174 -20.33 11.04 23.45
C ASN A 174 -19.87 12.31 24.17
N ILE A 175 -20.72 13.33 23.98
CA ILE A 175 -21.29 14.19 25.03
C ILE A 175 -20.26 14.74 26.03
N SER A 176 -20.02 16.05 25.89
CA SER A 176 -19.59 17.00 26.91
C SER A 176 -19.37 16.43 28.31
N LYS A 177 -18.15 15.98 28.61
CA LYS A 177 -17.68 15.97 29.98
C LYS A 177 -17.41 17.43 30.34
N LYS A 178 -18.26 18.00 31.20
CA LYS A 178 -18.04 19.34 31.77
C LYS A 178 -16.70 19.30 32.50
N ILE A 179 -15.65 19.83 31.86
CA ILE A 179 -14.33 19.96 32.49
C ILE A 179 -14.52 21.00 33.59
N THR A 180 -14.58 20.57 34.84
CA THR A 180 -14.31 21.45 35.97
C THR A 180 -12.84 21.81 35.89
N LEU A 181 -12.54 23.02 35.42
CA LEU A 181 -11.19 23.55 35.47
C LEU A 181 -10.72 23.54 36.95
N PRO A 182 -9.46 23.17 37.23
CA PRO A 182 -8.90 23.35 38.56
C PRO A 182 -8.99 24.83 38.96
N SER A 183 -9.82 25.12 39.96
CA SER A 183 -10.13 26.48 40.45
C SER A 183 -8.99 27.11 41.28
N LYS A 184 -7.78 26.56 41.25
CA LYS A 184 -6.66 27.17 41.97
C LYS A 184 -6.01 28.22 41.07
N LYS A 185 -6.59 29.43 41.13
CA LYS A 185 -5.96 30.65 40.62
C LYS A 185 -4.53 30.71 41.19
N PRO A 186 -3.48 30.92 40.37
CA PRO A 186 -2.13 31.08 40.88
C PRO A 186 -2.11 32.18 41.94
N LEU A 187 -1.39 31.94 43.04
CA LEU A 187 -1.14 32.95 44.07
C LEU A 187 -0.64 34.23 43.39
N ILE A 188 -1.41 35.31 43.50
CA ILE A 188 -0.98 36.64 43.08
C ILE A 188 0.14 37.04 44.02
N LEU A 189 1.39 36.78 43.61
CA LEU A 189 2.57 37.34 44.26
C LEU A 189 2.45 38.88 44.11
N LYS A 190 2.46 39.58 45.25
CA LYS A 190 2.33 41.04 45.37
C LYS A 190 3.06 41.75 44.22
N GLN A 191 2.33 42.62 43.54
CA GLN A 191 2.81 43.49 42.47
C GLN A 191 3.88 44.43 43.01
N ASN A 192 5.14 44.11 42.75
CA ASN A 192 6.20 45.11 42.73
C ASN A 192 6.08 45.85 41.39
N ASN A 193 5.90 47.18 41.44
CA ASN A 193 5.68 48.14 40.34
C ASN A 193 6.83 48.27 39.32
N SER A 194 7.60 47.21 39.09
CA SER A 194 8.44 47.08 37.91
C SER A 194 7.58 46.53 36.76
N LYS A 195 7.69 47.11 35.55
CA LYS A 195 7.07 46.57 34.33
C LYS A 195 7.68 45.20 34.01
N LYS A 196 7.24 44.14 34.71
CA LYS A 196 7.72 42.77 34.48
C LYS A 196 7.32 42.34 33.07
N LYS A 197 8.33 42.05 32.25
CA LYS A 197 8.15 41.39 30.96
C LYS A 197 7.97 39.89 31.21
N TYR A 198 6.88 39.31 30.74
CA TYR A 198 6.65 37.86 30.81
C TYR A 198 7.21 37.18 29.56
N ILE A 199 7.90 36.06 29.73
CA ILE A 199 8.29 35.19 28.61
C ILE A 199 7.23 34.11 28.47
N VAL A 200 6.70 33.96 27.26
CA VAL A 200 5.70 32.92 26.95
C VAL A 200 6.29 31.99 25.91
N PHE A 201 6.53 30.74 26.29
CA PHE A 201 6.95 29.71 25.35
C PHE A 201 5.73 29.06 24.70
N ILE A 202 5.70 29.05 23.37
CA ILE A 202 4.60 28.54 22.56
C ILE A 202 5.15 27.36 21.77
N ASP A 203 4.57 26.17 21.95
CA ASP A 203 4.97 24.97 21.24
C ASP A 203 3.90 24.57 20.22
N PRO A 204 4.05 24.91 18.92
CA PRO A 204 3.13 24.44 17.90
C PRO A 204 3.33 22.93 17.71
N GLY A 205 2.35 22.13 18.12
CA GLY A 205 2.40 20.68 18.04
C GLY A 205 2.72 20.14 16.64
N HIS A 206 3.33 18.95 16.60
CA HIS A 206 3.80 18.25 15.39
C HIS A 206 4.86 19.03 14.59
N GLY A 207 5.25 18.54 13.41
CA GLY A 207 6.23 19.21 12.56
C GLY A 207 7.08 18.26 11.72
N GLY A 208 7.69 18.81 10.67
CA GLY A 208 8.54 18.03 9.76
C GLY A 208 7.79 16.84 9.15
N LYS A 209 8.27 15.63 9.46
CA LYS A 209 7.70 14.36 8.98
C LYS A 209 6.43 13.94 9.70
N ASP A 210 6.18 14.45 10.90
CA ASP A 210 4.95 14.15 11.65
C ASP A 210 3.87 15.19 11.31
N PRO A 211 2.79 14.82 10.59
CA PRO A 211 1.70 15.72 10.25
C PRO A 211 0.73 15.99 11.41
N GLY A 212 0.74 15.15 12.45
CA GLY A 212 -0.34 15.07 13.42
C GLY A 212 -1.64 14.53 12.85
N ALA A 213 -2.76 14.92 13.45
CA ALA A 213 -4.09 14.58 12.95
C ALA A 213 -4.33 15.18 11.55
N ILE A 214 -5.05 14.42 10.73
CA ILE A 214 -5.37 14.80 9.35
C ILE A 214 -6.89 14.97 9.27
N GLY A 215 -7.33 16.16 8.88
CA GLY A 215 -8.74 16.47 8.68
C GLY A 215 -9.32 15.73 7.47
N GLN A 216 -10.65 15.62 7.41
CA GLN A 216 -11.36 14.94 6.32
C GLN A 216 -11.04 15.51 4.93
N LEU A 217 -10.70 16.80 4.84
CA LEU A 217 -10.33 17.50 3.61
C LEU A 217 -8.81 17.53 3.36
N GLY A 218 -8.01 16.80 4.17
CA GLY A 218 -6.55 16.73 4.05
C GLY A 218 -5.79 17.87 4.74
N THR A 219 -6.46 18.66 5.58
CA THR A 219 -5.83 19.66 6.44
C THR A 219 -4.89 18.98 7.45
N LEU A 220 -3.66 19.48 7.57
CA LEU A 220 -2.67 18.92 8.49
C LEU A 220 -2.68 19.70 9.81
N GLU A 221 -2.72 18.98 10.92
CA GLU A 221 -2.65 19.58 12.26
C GLU A 221 -1.40 20.45 12.40
N LYS A 222 -0.23 19.98 11.95
CA LYS A 222 1.04 20.74 12.03
C LYS A 222 0.98 22.14 11.39
N ASP A 223 0.15 22.31 10.36
CA ASP A 223 0.00 23.57 9.63
C ASP A 223 -0.94 24.52 10.37
N ILE A 224 -2.03 23.98 10.92
CA ILE A 224 -3.00 24.73 11.72
C ILE A 224 -2.36 25.19 13.02
N THR A 225 -1.67 24.31 13.73
CA THR A 225 -0.99 24.63 15.00
C THR A 225 0.08 25.69 14.79
N LEU A 226 0.90 25.58 13.73
CA LEU A 226 1.92 26.59 13.42
C LEU A 226 1.31 27.96 13.11
N LYS A 227 0.32 28.02 12.23
CA LYS A 227 -0.35 29.28 11.86
C LYS A 227 -0.99 29.94 13.09
N THR A 228 -1.66 29.15 13.93
CA THR A 228 -2.28 29.63 15.17
C THR A 228 -1.23 30.17 16.14
N SER A 229 -0.13 29.46 16.35
CA SER A 229 0.95 29.88 17.24
C SER A 229 1.64 31.16 16.76
N ILE A 230 1.83 31.34 15.45
CA ILE A 230 2.39 32.57 14.88
C ILE A 230 1.45 33.77 15.11
N LEU A 231 0.14 33.57 14.90
CA LEU A 231 -0.87 34.60 15.15
C LEU A 231 -0.92 34.97 16.64
N LEU A 232 -0.91 33.97 17.53
CA LEU A 232 -0.86 34.18 18.97
C LEU A 232 0.39 34.97 19.38
N ALA A 233 1.57 34.58 18.87
CA ALA A 233 2.81 35.31 19.13
C ALA A 233 2.74 36.76 18.63
N LYS A 234 2.11 37.03 17.49
CA LYS A 234 1.92 38.39 16.97
C LYS A 234 1.03 39.22 17.91
N VAL A 235 -0.05 38.65 18.42
CA VAL A 235 -0.95 39.32 19.37
C VAL A 235 -0.24 39.58 20.69
N LEU A 236 0.49 38.60 21.23
CA LEU A 236 1.25 38.73 22.46
C LEU A 236 2.31 39.83 22.36
N ARG A 237 3.08 39.90 21.28
CA ARG A 237 4.06 40.99 21.10
C ARG A 237 3.45 42.40 21.16
N LYS A 238 2.20 42.56 20.71
CA LYS A 238 1.52 43.87 20.69
C LYS A 238 1.11 44.39 22.08
N ASN A 239 1.02 43.53 23.10
CA ASN A 239 0.59 43.97 24.43
C ASN A 239 1.68 44.71 25.23
N GLY A 240 2.93 44.76 24.73
CA GLY A 240 4.04 45.50 25.34
C GLY A 240 4.61 44.90 26.63
N ILE A 241 3.99 43.85 27.19
CA ILE A 241 4.39 43.21 28.45
C ILE A 241 4.79 41.74 28.28
N THR A 242 4.61 41.15 27.10
CA THR A 242 4.97 39.75 26.82
C THR A 242 6.00 39.62 25.70
N LYS A 243 6.94 38.68 25.87
CA LYS A 243 7.91 38.23 24.88
C LYS A 243 7.62 36.77 24.52
N PRO A 244 6.91 36.50 23.42
CA PRO A 244 6.63 35.13 23.00
C PRO A 244 7.83 34.51 22.26
N MET A 245 8.12 33.25 22.56
CA MET A 245 9.13 32.41 21.89
C MET A 245 8.44 31.15 21.37
N LEU A 246 8.73 30.76 20.13
CA LEU A 246 8.17 29.54 19.55
C LEU A 246 9.24 28.44 19.54
N SER A 247 8.85 27.19 19.79
CA SER A 247 9.74 26.03 19.60
C SER A 247 10.14 25.84 18.13
N ARG A 248 9.26 26.23 17.19
CA ARG A 248 9.50 26.24 15.74
C ARG A 248 8.76 27.37 15.03
N ASN A 249 9.25 27.77 13.87
CA ASN A 249 8.68 28.83 13.04
C ASN A 249 8.58 28.48 11.54
N LYS A 250 8.82 27.21 11.19
CA LYS A 250 8.73 26.64 9.85
C LYS A 250 8.16 25.22 9.93
#